data_AF-A0A6N7FKT9-F1
#
_entry.id   AF-A0A6N7FKT9-F1
#
_cell.length_a   1.000
_cell.length_b   1.000
_cell.length_c   1.000
_cell.angle_alpha   90.00
_cell.angle_beta   90.00
_cell.angle_gamma   90.00
#
_symmetry.space_group_name_H-M   'P 1'
#
loop_
_entity.id
_entity.type
_entity.pdbx_description
1 polymer ?
#
loop_
_entity_poly.entity_id
_entity_poly.type
_entity_poly.pdbx_seq_one_letter_code
_entity_poly.pdbx_strand_id
1 'polypeptide(L)'
;IDGPRAPEAHRLVVDTIGTAPETFAAPVAPLAELLAAADLRVRGAWVGPATGSWLTPLEQARRSRLDAVLGKDQPRWRRGAARALEAWEAWLEPGDEGGAVNLATPAELAALVEDLDVGPVAAVMAEVATVGRAVPSVRRQGEWAAEVAARTGTTTAGLAFLQARGADAAGDGLAAEAHLRAGLEVAPDDLACLGMLADLVEDRGDAPGSLALRRRTGREPRPEVMAELAPFFADRSVGRNEPCPCGSGRKYKACCAGRSIRRPLLARCRWLLSKATRHAVGSDPAAVQGLQQVFDPSIVGDPTGLVVDALLFAGGGLSRYLDTRGPLLPADELGTARTWPAQPMRLLDVEATAPGGLVEAIDQRSGERLAIAGWADGTDGTEGTAPTGQAVLARPLPVDDVWLLSGAVVAVPPTARARALELTEGDVRPFQLLQLHVDLQVDSFRGQLPAGALGDLAGRGPRPPG
;
A
#
# COMPACT_ATOMS: atom_id res chain seq x y z
N ILE A 1 -14.78 11.55 19.37
CA ILE A 1 -13.30 11.46 19.53
C ILE A 1 -13.06 12.06 20.89
N ASP A 2 -13.40 11.35 21.97
CA ASP A 2 -13.56 11.99 23.27
C ASP A 2 -13.08 11.03 24.37
N GLY A 3 -11.81 11.21 24.71
CA GLY A 3 -11.13 10.67 25.88
C GLY A 3 -9.95 11.60 26.15
N PRO A 4 -9.59 11.86 27.42
CA PRO A 4 -8.49 12.77 27.73
C PRO A 4 -7.20 12.22 27.09
N ARG A 5 -6.66 12.98 26.14
CA ARG A 5 -5.32 12.75 25.59
C ARG A 5 -4.35 13.23 26.65
N ALA A 6 -3.66 12.33 27.32
CA ALA A 6 -2.59 12.74 28.20
C ALA A 6 -1.30 12.94 27.38
N PRO A 7 -0.49 13.98 27.66
CA PRO A 7 0.75 14.23 26.95
C PRO A 7 1.85 13.22 27.31
N GLU A 8 2.88 13.14 26.47
CA GLU A 8 4.07 12.35 26.77
C GLU A 8 4.83 12.96 27.96
N ALA A 9 5.43 12.13 28.80
CA ALA A 9 6.11 12.57 30.02
C ALA A 9 7.22 13.60 29.73
N HIS A 10 7.93 13.45 28.61
CA HIS A 10 8.95 14.41 28.21
C HIS A 10 8.35 15.75 27.73
N ARG A 11 7.16 15.75 27.12
CA ARG A 11 6.46 16.99 26.75
C ARG A 11 6.06 17.79 27.97
N LEU A 12 5.59 17.13 29.03
CA LEU A 12 5.33 17.81 30.31
C LEU A 12 6.56 18.54 30.83
N VAL A 13 7.74 17.91 30.76
CA VAL A 13 9.00 18.55 31.17
C VAL A 13 9.35 19.73 30.28
N VAL A 14 9.28 19.56 28.95
CA VAL A 14 9.59 20.63 27.98
C VAL A 14 8.64 21.82 28.14
N ASP A 15 7.34 21.56 28.24
CA ASP A 15 6.32 22.60 28.44
C ASP A 15 6.51 23.31 29.79
N THR A 16 6.89 22.59 30.84
CA THR A 16 7.19 23.15 32.16
C THR A 16 8.45 24.02 32.13
N ILE A 17 9.51 23.61 31.44
CA ILE A 17 10.70 24.45 31.22
C ILE A 17 10.33 25.75 30.50
N GLY A 18 9.43 25.67 29.51
CA GLY A 18 8.99 26.85 28.75
C GLY A 18 8.09 27.80 29.53
N THR A 19 7.29 27.29 30.47
CA THR A 19 6.25 28.06 31.18
C THR A 19 6.62 28.46 32.61
N ALA A 20 7.46 27.67 33.28
CA ALA A 20 7.89 27.85 34.66
C ALA A 20 9.35 27.34 34.84
N PRO A 21 10.35 27.96 34.20
CA PRO A 21 11.74 27.49 34.16
C PRO A 21 12.39 27.38 35.56
N GLU A 22 11.96 28.19 36.52
CA GLU A 22 12.40 28.15 37.91
C GLU A 22 12.11 26.82 38.61
N THR A 23 11.15 26.04 38.09
CA THR A 23 10.77 24.71 38.60
C THR A 23 11.96 23.75 38.64
N PHE A 24 12.94 23.91 37.73
CA PHE A 24 14.15 23.08 37.66
C PHE A 24 15.42 23.82 38.10
N ALA A 25 15.28 25.00 38.73
CA ALA A 25 16.43 25.79 39.20
C ALA A 25 17.11 25.18 40.43
N ALA A 26 16.47 24.22 41.08
CA ALA A 26 17.02 23.39 42.15
C ALA A 26 16.72 21.91 41.85
N PRO A 27 17.48 20.96 42.45
CA PRO A 27 17.18 19.54 42.31
C PRO A 27 15.74 19.23 42.74
N VAL A 28 14.98 18.59 41.84
CA VAL A 28 13.62 18.11 42.11
C VAL A 28 13.62 16.59 42.26
N ALA A 29 12.58 16.05 42.92
CA ALA A 29 12.36 14.61 42.99
C ALA A 29 12.22 14.01 41.57
N PRO A 30 12.51 12.71 41.37
CA PRO A 30 12.30 12.04 40.10
C PRO A 30 10.90 12.30 39.54
N LEU A 31 10.80 12.51 38.23
CA LEU A 31 9.52 12.82 37.57
C LEU A 31 8.43 11.80 37.91
N ALA A 32 8.77 10.51 38.02
CA ALA A 32 7.83 9.47 38.41
C ALA A 32 7.26 9.68 39.83
N GLU A 33 8.05 10.17 40.78
CA GLU A 33 7.60 10.48 42.15
C GLU A 33 6.72 11.74 42.17
N LEU A 34 7.09 12.76 41.40
CA LEU A 34 6.28 13.99 41.27
C LEU A 34 4.92 13.70 40.65
N LEU A 35 4.88 12.85 39.61
CA LEU A 35 3.64 12.41 38.98
C LEU A 35 2.81 11.55 39.95
N ALA A 36 3.43 10.60 40.65
CA ALA A 36 2.73 9.78 41.64
C ALA A 36 2.12 10.62 42.77
N ALA A 37 2.83 11.64 43.25
CA ALA A 37 2.32 12.58 44.26
C ALA A 37 1.12 13.41 43.76
N ALA A 38 0.95 13.54 42.44
CA ALA A 38 -0.17 14.20 41.78
C ALA A 38 -1.29 13.25 41.35
N ASP A 39 -1.34 12.02 41.90
CA ASP A 39 -2.26 10.96 41.48
C ASP A 39 -2.17 10.61 39.98
N LEU A 40 -0.96 10.68 39.42
CA LEU A 40 -0.65 10.31 38.04
C LEU A 40 0.34 9.14 38.00
N ARG A 41 0.17 8.26 37.02
CA ARG A 41 1.09 7.14 36.73
C ARG A 41 1.62 7.23 35.31
N VAL A 42 2.83 6.73 35.12
CA VAL A 42 3.48 6.63 33.80
C VAL A 42 3.24 5.23 33.22
N ARG A 43 2.86 5.14 31.94
CA ARG A 43 2.77 3.90 31.15
C ARG A 43 3.50 4.12 29.82
N GLY A 44 4.71 3.56 29.70
CA GLY A 44 5.60 3.85 28.58
C GLY A 44 5.97 5.34 28.55
N ALA A 45 5.74 6.01 27.42
CA ALA A 45 5.97 7.45 27.30
C ALA A 45 4.81 8.31 27.82
N TRP A 46 3.67 7.72 28.20
CA TRP A 46 2.42 8.43 28.47
C TRP A 46 2.13 8.55 29.96
N VAL A 47 1.54 9.66 30.38
CA VAL A 47 1.09 9.90 31.76
C VAL A 47 -0.43 9.73 31.83
N GLY A 48 -1.00 9.38 32.97
CA GLY A 48 -2.46 9.40 33.13
C GLY A 48 -2.87 9.15 34.57
N PRO A 49 -4.18 9.18 34.89
CA PRO A 49 -4.66 8.98 36.26
C PRO A 49 -4.11 7.70 36.90
N ALA A 50 -3.69 7.78 38.16
CA ALA A 50 -3.25 6.64 38.95
C ALA A 50 -4.41 5.67 39.25
N THR A 51 -5.62 6.21 39.37
CA THR A 51 -6.87 5.45 39.57
C THR A 51 -7.76 5.49 38.32
N GLY A 52 -8.52 4.42 38.12
CA GLY A 52 -9.37 4.25 36.93
C GLY A 52 -8.65 3.67 35.70
N SER A 53 -9.43 3.28 34.70
CA SER A 53 -8.91 2.70 33.46
C SER A 53 -8.70 3.78 32.39
N TRP A 54 -7.49 3.88 31.86
CA TRP A 54 -7.18 4.71 30.70
C TRP A 54 -6.28 3.94 29.74
N LEU A 55 -6.42 4.25 28.45
CA LEU A 55 -5.64 3.65 27.37
C LEU A 55 -4.60 4.64 26.89
N THR A 56 -3.37 4.19 26.64
CA THR A 56 -2.40 4.98 25.87
C THR A 56 -2.94 5.20 24.45
N PRO A 57 -2.47 6.20 23.69
CA PRO A 57 -2.89 6.40 22.31
C PRO A 57 -2.70 5.18 21.41
N LEU A 58 -1.64 4.39 21.62
CA LEU A 58 -1.42 3.13 20.90
C LEU A 58 -2.50 2.10 21.25
N GLU A 59 -2.80 1.91 22.53
CA GLU A 59 -3.86 0.99 22.99
C GLU A 59 -5.23 1.44 22.51
N GLN A 60 -5.50 2.74 22.50
CA GLN A 60 -6.73 3.31 21.97
C GLN A 60 -6.84 3.05 20.47
N ALA A 61 -5.77 3.29 19.69
CA ALA A 61 -5.74 3.02 18.26
C ALA A 61 -5.99 1.53 17.96
N ARG A 62 -5.36 0.63 18.71
CA ARG A 62 -5.57 -0.83 18.60
C ARG A 62 -6.99 -1.25 18.94
N ARG A 63 -7.56 -0.71 20.02
CA ARG A 63 -8.96 -0.95 20.38
C ARG A 63 -9.91 -0.46 19.29
N SER A 64 -9.68 0.75 18.77
CA SER A 64 -10.45 1.28 17.66
C SER A 64 -10.32 0.42 16.41
N ARG A 65 -9.13 -0.13 16.14
CA ARG A 65 -8.93 -1.06 15.01
C ARG A 65 -9.66 -2.38 15.22
N LEU A 66 -9.55 -2.98 16.40
CA LEU A 66 -10.30 -4.19 16.76
C LEU A 66 -11.81 -3.96 16.61
N ASP A 67 -12.31 -2.81 17.04
CA ASP A 67 -13.71 -2.41 16.91
C ASP A 67 -14.13 -2.27 15.44
N ALA A 68 -13.27 -1.71 14.60
CA ALA A 68 -13.53 -1.56 13.16
C ALA A 68 -13.55 -2.91 12.42
N VAL A 69 -12.70 -3.87 12.82
CA VAL A 69 -12.57 -5.16 12.13
C VAL A 69 -13.66 -6.15 12.52
N LEU A 70 -13.95 -6.29 13.82
CA LEU A 70 -14.86 -7.32 14.32
C LEU A 70 -16.28 -6.82 14.60
N GLY A 71 -16.52 -5.50 14.66
CA GLY A 71 -17.76 -4.95 15.20
C GLY A 71 -17.93 -5.29 16.69
N LYS A 72 -18.97 -4.76 17.35
CA LYS A 72 -19.15 -4.92 18.81
C LYS A 72 -19.71 -6.29 19.23
N ASP A 73 -20.39 -7.00 18.34
CA ASP A 73 -21.21 -8.18 18.68
C ASP A 73 -20.51 -9.53 18.52
N GLN A 74 -19.16 -9.55 18.58
CA GLN A 74 -18.35 -10.76 18.38
C GLN A 74 -17.48 -11.11 19.61
N PRO A 75 -18.07 -11.46 20.77
CA PRO A 75 -17.35 -11.61 22.03
C PRO A 75 -16.39 -12.80 22.05
N ARG A 76 -16.63 -13.84 21.23
CA ARG A 76 -15.71 -14.99 21.11
C ARG A 76 -14.42 -14.57 20.39
N TRP A 77 -14.54 -14.01 19.20
CA TRP A 77 -13.39 -13.59 18.40
C TRP A 77 -12.58 -12.48 19.07
N ARG A 78 -13.25 -11.54 19.75
CA ARG A 78 -12.57 -10.49 20.52
C ARG A 78 -11.69 -11.06 21.63
N ARG A 79 -12.20 -12.04 22.38
CA ARG A 79 -11.42 -12.68 23.47
C ARG A 79 -10.24 -13.47 22.92
N GLY A 80 -10.44 -14.24 21.84
CA GLY A 80 -9.37 -14.97 21.18
C GLY A 80 -8.27 -14.03 20.64
N ALA A 81 -8.66 -12.97 19.93
CA ALA A 81 -7.72 -11.98 19.41
C ALA A 81 -6.96 -11.25 20.52
N ALA A 82 -7.64 -10.87 21.62
CA ALA A 82 -6.99 -10.23 22.76
C ALA A 82 -5.95 -11.15 23.41
N ARG A 83 -6.28 -12.42 23.69
CA ARG A 83 -5.33 -13.39 24.24
C ARG A 83 -4.14 -13.62 23.32
N ALA A 84 -4.37 -13.73 22.01
CA ALA A 84 -3.30 -13.92 21.04
C ALA A 84 -2.38 -12.69 20.94
N LEU A 85 -2.93 -11.48 21.04
CA LEU A 85 -2.17 -10.23 21.10
C LEU A 85 -1.31 -10.17 22.37
N GLU A 86 -1.90 -10.44 23.54
CA GLU A 86 -1.20 -10.45 24.82
C GLU A 86 -0.04 -11.46 24.82
N ALA A 87 -0.28 -12.67 24.30
CA ALA A 87 0.73 -13.72 24.21
C ALA A 87 1.88 -13.34 23.26
N TRP A 88 1.57 -12.71 22.13
CA TRP A 88 2.58 -12.22 21.18
C TRP A 88 3.41 -11.06 21.77
N GLU A 89 2.78 -10.17 22.54
CA GLU A 89 3.45 -9.04 23.17
C GLU A 89 4.37 -9.46 24.31
N ALA A 90 3.90 -10.38 25.16
CA ALA A 90 4.73 -10.98 26.20
C ALA A 90 5.96 -11.69 25.61
N TRP A 91 5.85 -12.25 24.39
CA TRP A 91 6.98 -12.82 23.66
C TRP A 91 7.93 -11.77 23.06
N LEU A 92 7.43 -10.57 22.73
CA LEU A 92 8.24 -9.48 22.18
C LEU A 92 9.07 -8.73 23.21
N GLU A 93 8.60 -8.62 24.46
CA GLU A 93 9.28 -7.87 25.51
C GLU A 93 10.60 -8.56 25.91
N PRO A 94 11.76 -7.87 25.84
CA PRO A 94 12.99 -8.39 26.40
C PRO A 94 12.83 -8.48 27.92
N GLY A 95 13.04 -9.67 28.50
CA GLY A 95 13.05 -9.82 29.95
C GLY A 95 14.27 -9.10 30.56
N ASP A 96 14.05 -8.09 31.39
CA ASP A 96 15.10 -7.37 32.14
C ASP A 96 15.63 -8.18 33.35
N GLU A 97 14.96 -9.27 33.72
CA GLU A 97 15.44 -10.22 34.71
C GLU A 97 15.56 -11.59 34.07
N GLY A 98 16.76 -12.17 34.13
CA GLY A 98 17.10 -13.45 33.52
C GLY A 98 16.13 -14.55 33.92
N GLY A 99 15.18 -14.82 33.03
CA GLY A 99 14.17 -15.86 33.16
C GLY A 99 13.08 -15.58 32.14
N ALA A 100 13.02 -16.41 31.09
CA ALA A 100 12.02 -16.36 30.03
C ALA A 100 10.65 -15.88 30.55
N VAL A 101 10.18 -14.71 30.05
CA VAL A 101 8.77 -14.33 30.21
C VAL A 101 7.97 -15.51 29.65
N ASN A 102 7.18 -16.12 30.53
CA ASN A 102 6.74 -17.51 30.42
C ASN A 102 5.84 -17.68 29.20
N LEU A 103 6.45 -18.11 28.11
CA LEU A 103 5.84 -18.77 26.98
C LEU A 103 4.92 -19.88 27.51
N ALA A 104 3.64 -19.57 27.70
CA ALA A 104 2.48 -20.40 28.07
C ALA A 104 2.73 -21.90 28.38
N THR A 105 2.15 -22.40 29.47
CA THR A 105 2.07 -23.85 29.75
C THR A 105 1.54 -24.62 28.52
N PRO A 106 1.82 -25.92 28.35
CA PRO A 106 1.31 -26.67 27.20
C PRO A 106 -0.20 -26.56 26.99
N ALA A 107 -0.98 -26.46 28.07
CA ALA A 107 -2.42 -26.26 28.02
C ALA A 107 -2.82 -24.86 27.53
N GLU A 108 -2.12 -23.81 27.98
CA GLU A 108 -2.34 -22.44 27.52
C GLU A 108 -1.95 -22.27 26.04
N LEU A 109 -0.87 -22.93 25.59
CA LEU A 109 -0.51 -22.95 24.17
C LEU A 109 -1.55 -23.67 23.31
N ALA A 110 -2.05 -24.81 23.77
CA ALA A 110 -3.11 -25.52 23.05
C ALA A 110 -4.36 -24.64 22.91
N ALA A 111 -4.80 -23.98 24.00
CA ALA A 111 -5.93 -23.05 23.97
C ALA A 111 -5.69 -21.83 23.06
N LEU A 112 -4.47 -21.29 23.04
CA LEU A 112 -4.08 -20.22 22.13
C LEU A 112 -4.15 -20.65 20.66
N VAL A 113 -3.66 -21.86 20.34
CA VAL A 113 -3.73 -22.41 18.99
C VAL A 113 -5.17 -22.62 18.55
N GLU A 114 -6.04 -23.12 19.44
CA GLU A 114 -7.48 -23.23 19.18
C GLU A 114 -8.10 -21.85 18.91
N ASP A 115 -7.73 -20.82 19.67
CA ASP A 115 -8.24 -19.47 19.44
C ASP A 115 -7.84 -18.90 18.08
N LEU A 116 -6.58 -19.09 17.69
CA LEU A 116 -6.05 -18.61 16.41
C LEU A 116 -6.76 -19.23 15.20
N ASP A 117 -7.27 -20.46 15.35
CA ASP A 117 -7.95 -21.20 14.29
C ASP A 117 -9.47 -20.97 14.25
N VAL A 118 -9.99 -20.06 15.09
CA VAL A 118 -11.42 -19.74 15.13
C VAL A 118 -11.72 -18.47 14.35
N GLY A 119 -12.46 -18.62 13.25
CA GLY A 119 -12.97 -17.48 12.47
C GLY A 119 -11.84 -16.55 12.02
N PRO A 120 -11.98 -15.22 12.15
CA PRO A 120 -10.96 -14.29 11.69
C PRO A 120 -9.85 -14.00 12.72
N VAL A 121 -9.73 -14.76 13.82
CA VAL A 121 -8.87 -14.39 14.97
C VAL A 121 -7.41 -14.17 14.59
N ALA A 122 -6.77 -15.10 13.86
CA ALA A 122 -5.38 -14.92 13.43
C ALA A 122 -5.21 -13.68 12.53
N ALA A 123 -6.14 -13.44 11.60
CA ALA A 123 -6.12 -12.26 10.74
C ALA A 123 -6.28 -10.95 11.52
N VAL A 124 -7.23 -10.91 12.46
CA VAL A 124 -7.48 -9.74 13.31
C VAL A 124 -6.30 -9.47 14.22
N MET A 125 -5.74 -10.51 14.85
CA MET A 125 -4.54 -10.39 15.66
C MET A 125 -3.41 -9.80 14.83
N ALA A 126 -3.12 -10.36 13.65
CA ALA A 126 -2.03 -9.91 12.80
C ALA A 126 -2.17 -8.43 12.43
N GLU A 127 -3.39 -8.00 12.14
CA GLU A 127 -3.70 -6.63 11.77
C GLU A 127 -3.57 -5.67 12.97
N VAL A 128 -4.17 -5.99 14.12
CA VAL A 128 -4.14 -5.14 15.33
C VAL A 128 -2.72 -5.04 15.91
N ALA A 129 -1.97 -6.13 15.88
CA ALA A 129 -0.59 -6.19 16.36
C ALA A 129 0.33 -5.15 15.69
N THR A 130 0.09 -4.86 14.40
CA THR A 130 0.89 -3.96 13.57
C THR A 130 0.47 -2.49 13.66
N VAL A 131 -0.66 -2.17 14.31
CA VAL A 131 -1.10 -0.79 14.51
C VAL A 131 -0.02 0.00 15.25
N GLY A 132 0.47 1.08 14.65
CA GLY A 132 1.50 1.94 15.22
C GLY A 132 2.89 1.30 15.33
N ARG A 133 3.15 0.18 14.65
CA ARG A 133 4.46 -0.51 14.64
C ARG A 133 5.00 -0.66 13.21
N ALA A 134 6.33 -0.64 13.07
CA ALA A 134 7.01 -0.77 11.78
C ALA A 134 7.01 -2.21 11.24
N VAL A 135 7.35 -2.39 9.95
CA VAL A 135 7.46 -3.68 9.22
C VAL A 135 8.20 -4.80 9.97
N PRO A 136 9.28 -4.56 10.74
CA PRO A 136 9.91 -5.60 11.56
C PRO A 136 8.94 -6.34 12.49
N SER A 137 7.82 -5.72 12.89
CA SER A 137 6.78 -6.38 13.70
C SER A 137 6.02 -7.48 12.96
N VAL A 138 5.85 -7.40 11.64
CA VAL A 138 5.16 -8.46 10.85
C VAL A 138 6.02 -9.70 10.74
N ARG A 139 7.32 -9.55 10.45
CA ARG A 139 8.28 -10.66 10.44
C ARG A 139 8.28 -11.42 11.78
N ARG A 140 8.24 -10.67 12.88
CA ARG A 140 8.18 -11.20 14.25
C ARG A 140 6.91 -12.00 14.54
N GLN A 141 5.79 -11.76 13.84
CA GLN A 141 4.60 -12.60 13.97
C GLN A 141 4.83 -14.01 13.42
N GLY A 142 5.52 -14.12 12.28
CA GLY A 142 5.84 -15.43 11.70
C GLY A 142 6.85 -16.21 12.54
N GLU A 143 7.85 -15.54 13.10
CA GLU A 143 8.80 -16.13 14.05
C GLU A 143 8.08 -16.70 15.28
N TRP A 144 7.19 -15.91 15.88
CA TRP A 144 6.37 -16.35 17.00
C TRP A 144 5.46 -17.52 16.65
N ALA A 145 4.78 -17.48 15.49
CA ALA A 145 3.93 -18.57 15.04
C ALA A 145 4.71 -19.86 14.76
N ALA A 146 5.94 -19.76 14.24
CA ALA A 146 6.85 -20.89 14.07
C ALA A 146 7.27 -21.50 15.41
N GLU A 147 7.57 -20.68 16.41
CA GLU A 147 7.88 -21.16 17.76
C GLU A 147 6.67 -21.84 18.43
N VAL A 148 5.47 -21.26 18.32
CA VAL A 148 4.24 -21.87 18.84
C VAL A 148 3.98 -23.22 18.16
N ALA A 149 4.11 -23.31 16.83
CA ALA A 149 3.97 -24.56 16.08
C ALA A 149 4.99 -25.62 16.55
N ALA A 150 6.26 -25.24 16.73
CA ALA A 150 7.31 -26.14 17.18
C ALA A 150 7.08 -26.69 18.60
N ARG A 151 6.61 -25.84 19.52
CA ARG A 151 6.36 -26.23 20.93
C ARG A 151 5.11 -27.07 21.11
N THR A 152 4.11 -26.90 20.24
CA THR A 152 2.87 -27.67 20.28
C THR A 152 2.91 -28.92 19.41
N GLY A 153 3.80 -28.98 18.42
CA GLY A 153 3.82 -30.03 17.40
C GLY A 153 2.61 -29.95 16.45
N THR A 154 1.94 -28.80 16.38
CA THR A 154 0.71 -28.61 15.62
C THR A 154 0.90 -27.58 14.51
N THR A 155 0.33 -27.85 13.33
CA THR A 155 0.18 -26.87 12.24
C THR A 155 -1.31 -26.66 12.00
N THR A 156 -1.81 -25.46 12.34
CA THR A 156 -3.19 -25.04 12.05
C THR A 156 -3.19 -23.97 10.95
N ALA A 157 -4.35 -23.67 10.38
CA ALA A 157 -4.45 -22.61 9.37
C ALA A 157 -4.14 -21.24 9.96
N GLY A 158 -4.57 -20.96 11.19
CA GLY A 158 -4.22 -19.72 11.89
C GLY A 158 -2.71 -19.52 12.06
N LEU A 159 -1.96 -20.56 12.45
CA LEU A 159 -0.50 -20.50 12.58
C LEU A 159 0.18 -20.38 11.20
N ALA A 160 -0.27 -21.18 10.24
CA ALA A 160 0.25 -21.16 8.87
C ALA A 160 0.07 -19.78 8.21
N PHE A 161 -1.07 -19.13 8.42
CA PHE A 161 -1.32 -17.76 7.97
C PHE A 161 -0.33 -16.75 8.57
N LEU A 162 -0.07 -16.82 9.88
CA LEU A 162 0.89 -15.92 10.54
C LEU A 162 2.34 -16.17 10.08
N GLN A 163 2.72 -17.43 9.89
CA GLN A 163 4.01 -17.80 9.29
C GLN A 163 4.13 -17.25 7.87
N ALA A 164 3.08 -17.39 7.05
CA ALA A 164 3.06 -16.87 5.70
C ALA A 164 3.24 -15.35 5.66
N ARG A 165 2.56 -14.62 6.53
CA ARG A 165 2.74 -13.16 6.67
C ARG A 165 4.16 -12.79 7.07
N GLY A 166 4.76 -13.53 8.00
CA GLY A 166 6.14 -13.29 8.41
C GLY A 166 7.14 -13.56 7.30
N ALA A 167 6.97 -14.65 6.55
CA ALA A 167 7.78 -14.98 5.37
C ALA A 167 7.63 -13.92 4.27
N ASP A 168 6.40 -13.47 4.01
CA ASP A 168 6.10 -12.41 3.06
C ASP A 168 6.81 -11.09 3.43
N ALA A 169 6.69 -10.68 4.70
CA ALA A 169 7.39 -9.50 5.21
C ALA A 169 8.92 -9.63 5.22
N ALA A 170 9.44 -10.86 5.19
CA ALA A 170 10.87 -11.16 5.05
C ALA A 170 11.34 -11.20 3.60
N GLY A 171 10.45 -10.99 2.62
CA GLY A 171 10.77 -11.04 1.20
C GLY A 171 10.72 -12.45 0.59
N ASP A 172 10.22 -13.45 1.31
CA ASP A 172 10.16 -14.83 0.83
C ASP A 172 8.74 -15.23 0.43
N GLY A 173 8.35 -14.83 -0.78
CA GLY A 173 7.04 -15.16 -1.35
C GLY A 173 6.82 -16.67 -1.57
N LEU A 174 7.89 -17.45 -1.77
CA LEU A 174 7.77 -18.91 -1.97
C LEU A 174 7.46 -19.62 -0.65
N ALA A 175 8.16 -19.27 0.43
CA ALA A 175 7.85 -19.78 1.75
C ALA A 175 6.45 -19.34 2.20
N ALA A 176 6.06 -18.08 1.92
CA ALA A 176 4.71 -17.61 2.20
C ALA A 176 3.64 -18.47 1.51
N GLU A 177 3.80 -18.77 0.22
CA GLU A 177 2.88 -19.64 -0.52
C GLU A 177 2.84 -21.06 0.07
N ALA A 178 3.99 -21.62 0.43
CA ALA A 178 4.08 -22.96 1.00
C ALA A 178 3.33 -23.06 2.34
N HIS A 179 3.48 -22.07 3.23
CA HIS A 179 2.74 -22.02 4.48
C HIS A 179 1.22 -21.94 4.24
N LEU A 180 0.76 -21.06 3.34
CA LEU A 180 -0.67 -20.93 3.04
C LEU A 180 -1.27 -22.22 2.49
N ARG A 181 -0.55 -22.93 1.61
CA ARG A 181 -1.00 -24.23 1.09
C ARG A 181 -1.08 -25.27 2.19
N ALA A 182 -0.09 -25.37 3.07
CA ALA A 182 -0.13 -26.28 4.21
C ALA A 182 -1.30 -25.96 5.17
N GLY A 183 -1.58 -24.67 5.42
CA GLY A 183 -2.75 -24.26 6.18
C GLY A 183 -4.07 -24.73 5.55
N LEU A 184 -4.20 -24.61 4.23
CA LEU A 184 -5.39 -25.03 3.48
C LEU A 184 -5.52 -26.55 3.33
N GLU A 185 -4.45 -27.32 3.50
CA GLU A 185 -4.56 -28.79 3.63
C GLU A 185 -5.27 -29.19 4.92
N VAL A 186 -5.07 -28.43 5.99
CA VAL A 186 -5.68 -28.66 7.31
C VAL A 186 -7.09 -28.08 7.39
N ALA A 187 -7.26 -26.82 6.97
CA ALA A 187 -8.55 -26.14 6.94
C ALA A 187 -8.81 -25.56 5.53
N PRO A 188 -9.43 -26.33 4.63
CA PRO A 188 -9.61 -25.92 3.23
C PRO A 188 -10.29 -24.57 3.04
N ASP A 189 -11.21 -24.21 3.92
CA ASP A 189 -12.03 -23.01 3.79
C ASP A 189 -11.58 -21.87 4.73
N ASP A 190 -10.34 -21.92 5.24
CA ASP A 190 -9.79 -20.82 6.03
C ASP A 190 -9.69 -19.53 5.20
N LEU A 191 -10.46 -18.52 5.59
CA LEU A 191 -10.65 -17.30 4.81
C LEU A 191 -9.37 -16.46 4.73
N ALA A 192 -8.53 -16.48 5.76
CA ALA A 192 -7.30 -15.71 5.83
C ALA A 192 -6.25 -16.31 4.87
N CYS A 193 -6.10 -17.63 4.88
CA CYS A 193 -5.23 -18.34 3.96
C CYS A 193 -5.70 -18.22 2.50
N LEU A 194 -7.01 -18.39 2.24
CA LEU A 194 -7.59 -18.23 0.90
C LEU A 194 -7.36 -16.84 0.33
N GLY A 195 -7.59 -15.80 1.14
CA GLY A 195 -7.43 -14.41 0.75
C GLY A 195 -5.99 -14.07 0.35
N MET A 196 -5.03 -14.43 1.21
CA MET A 196 -3.61 -14.15 0.95
C MET A 196 -3.04 -15.02 -0.18
N LEU A 197 -3.45 -16.30 -0.28
CA LEU A 197 -3.01 -17.18 -1.37
C LEU A 197 -3.50 -16.69 -2.72
N ALA A 198 -4.70 -16.11 -2.78
CA ALA A 198 -5.21 -15.51 -4.01
C ALA A 198 -4.23 -14.46 -4.54
N ASP A 199 -3.71 -13.56 -3.70
CA ASP A 199 -2.74 -12.53 -4.11
C ASP A 199 -1.43 -13.15 -4.66
N LEU A 200 -0.89 -14.20 -4.04
CA LEU A 200 0.33 -14.88 -4.52
C LEU A 200 0.11 -15.64 -5.83
N VAL A 201 -1.08 -16.20 -6.03
CA VAL A 201 -1.47 -16.86 -7.28
C VAL A 201 -1.63 -15.84 -8.41
N GLU A 202 -2.03 -14.60 -8.11
CA GLU A 202 -1.98 -13.49 -9.07
C GLU A 202 -0.53 -13.12 -9.45
N ASP A 203 0.39 -13.11 -8.48
CA ASP A 203 1.81 -12.88 -8.75
C ASP A 203 2.35 -13.92 -9.75
N ARG A 204 1.93 -15.19 -9.64
CA ARG A 204 2.24 -16.25 -10.62
C ARG A 204 1.59 -16.08 -12.00
N GLY A 205 0.71 -15.11 -12.18
CA GLY A 205 -0.01 -14.87 -13.43
C GLY A 205 -1.27 -15.74 -13.61
N ASP A 206 -1.77 -16.38 -12.54
CA ASP A 206 -2.95 -17.25 -12.60
C ASP A 206 -4.22 -16.52 -12.14
N ALA A 207 -4.74 -15.65 -13.02
CA ALA A 207 -5.98 -14.92 -12.79
C ALA A 207 -7.19 -15.86 -12.49
N PRO A 208 -7.41 -16.97 -13.23
CA PRO A 208 -8.48 -17.92 -12.91
C PRO A 208 -8.35 -18.54 -11.52
N GLY A 209 -7.15 -18.97 -11.13
CA GLY A 209 -6.87 -19.54 -9.82
C GLY A 209 -7.13 -18.56 -8.69
N SER A 210 -6.67 -17.31 -8.84
CA SER A 210 -6.97 -16.24 -7.88
C SER A 210 -8.48 -16.03 -7.72
N LEU A 211 -9.21 -15.85 -8.82
CA LEU A 211 -10.66 -15.62 -8.76
C LEU A 211 -11.39 -16.81 -8.10
N ALA A 212 -10.96 -18.04 -8.35
CA ALA A 212 -11.52 -19.23 -7.71
C ALA A 212 -11.29 -19.21 -6.19
N LEU A 213 -10.07 -18.89 -5.73
CA LEU A 213 -9.76 -18.74 -4.30
C LEU A 213 -10.57 -17.61 -3.66
N ARG A 214 -10.65 -16.44 -4.30
CA ARG A 214 -11.43 -15.29 -3.79
C ARG A 214 -12.91 -15.63 -3.62
N ARG A 215 -13.52 -16.33 -4.59
CA ARG A 215 -14.93 -16.75 -4.50
C ARG A 215 -15.20 -17.70 -3.33
N ARG A 216 -14.24 -18.58 -3.01
CA ARG A 216 -14.35 -19.48 -1.85
C ARG A 216 -14.37 -18.74 -0.51
N THR A 217 -13.92 -17.48 -0.47
CA THR A 217 -14.04 -16.66 0.74
C THR A 217 -15.49 -16.25 1.07
N GLY A 218 -16.44 -16.54 0.18
CA GLY A 218 -17.84 -16.13 0.32
C GLY A 218 -18.06 -14.62 0.15
N ARG A 219 -17.03 -13.87 -0.24
CA ARG A 219 -17.08 -12.43 -0.50
C ARG A 219 -16.87 -12.21 -2.00
N GLU A 220 -17.72 -11.37 -2.59
CA GLU A 220 -17.46 -10.88 -3.94
C GLU A 220 -16.13 -10.10 -3.94
N PRO A 221 -15.23 -10.37 -4.92
CA PRO A 221 -14.01 -9.57 -5.05
C PRO A 221 -14.37 -8.10 -5.25
N ARG A 222 -13.51 -7.21 -4.75
CA ARG A 222 -13.75 -5.78 -4.87
C ARG A 222 -13.82 -5.36 -6.35
N PRO A 223 -14.62 -4.34 -6.71
CA PRO A 223 -14.76 -3.89 -8.10
C PRO A 223 -13.43 -3.60 -8.78
N GLU A 224 -12.45 -3.05 -8.05
CA GLU A 224 -11.13 -2.71 -8.58
C GLU A 224 -10.35 -3.98 -8.97
N VAL A 225 -10.36 -5.00 -8.11
CA VAL A 225 -9.75 -6.31 -8.40
C VAL A 225 -10.48 -6.99 -9.56
N MET A 226 -11.80 -6.89 -9.63
CA MET A 226 -12.55 -7.43 -10.76
C MET A 226 -12.22 -6.71 -12.07
N ALA A 227 -12.02 -5.39 -12.04
CA ALA A 227 -11.60 -4.61 -13.20
C ALA A 227 -10.20 -5.01 -13.67
N GLU A 228 -9.25 -5.23 -12.75
CA GLU A 228 -7.91 -5.75 -13.06
C GLU A 228 -7.94 -7.13 -13.73
N LEU A 229 -8.81 -8.03 -13.25
CA LEU A 229 -8.88 -9.40 -13.75
C LEU A 229 -9.79 -9.56 -14.99
N ALA A 230 -10.71 -8.62 -15.25
CA ALA A 230 -11.67 -8.69 -16.35
C ALA A 230 -11.03 -8.99 -17.72
N PRO A 231 -9.90 -8.35 -18.11
CA PRO A 231 -9.20 -8.65 -19.35
C PRO A 231 -8.78 -10.11 -19.51
N PHE A 232 -8.62 -10.85 -18.41
CA PHE A 232 -8.22 -12.25 -18.43
C PHE A 232 -9.41 -13.20 -18.66
N PHE A 233 -10.65 -12.72 -18.51
CA PHE A 233 -11.87 -13.52 -18.66
C PHE A 233 -12.71 -13.20 -19.91
N ALA A 234 -12.33 -12.20 -20.69
CA ALA A 234 -13.06 -11.71 -21.86
C ALA A 234 -13.27 -12.77 -22.98
N ASP A 235 -12.62 -13.93 -22.91
CA ASP A 235 -12.59 -14.93 -24.00
C ASP A 235 -13.79 -15.87 -24.00
N ARG A 236 -14.60 -15.86 -22.95
CA ARG A 236 -15.79 -16.72 -22.86
C ARG A 236 -16.80 -16.43 -23.98
N SER A 237 -16.67 -15.29 -24.67
CA SER A 237 -17.50 -14.87 -25.79
C SER A 237 -16.81 -14.97 -27.17
N VAL A 238 -15.53 -15.36 -27.26
CA VAL A 238 -14.81 -15.37 -28.56
C VAL A 238 -15.30 -16.52 -29.46
N GLY A 239 -15.63 -16.16 -30.70
CA GLY A 239 -16.06 -17.11 -31.71
C GLY A 239 -14.95 -18.11 -32.08
N ARG A 240 -15.30 -19.39 -32.31
CA ARG A 240 -14.32 -20.45 -32.65
C ARG A 240 -13.39 -20.11 -33.83
N ASN A 241 -13.81 -19.24 -34.75
CA ASN A 241 -13.03 -18.84 -35.92
C ASN A 241 -12.38 -17.45 -35.81
N GLU A 242 -12.63 -16.70 -34.73
CA GLU A 242 -12.05 -15.37 -34.51
C GLU A 242 -10.55 -15.49 -34.13
N PRO A 243 -9.77 -14.41 -34.30
CA PRO A 243 -8.38 -14.37 -33.84
C PRO A 243 -8.27 -14.74 -32.36
N CYS A 244 -7.27 -15.55 -32.03
CA CYS A 244 -7.10 -16.05 -30.67
C CYS A 244 -6.66 -14.92 -29.72
N PRO A 245 -7.31 -14.76 -28.56
CA PRO A 245 -6.99 -13.70 -27.58
C PRO A 245 -5.62 -13.82 -26.90
N CYS A 246 -4.85 -14.87 -27.21
CA CYS A 246 -3.45 -14.98 -26.79
C CYS A 246 -2.47 -14.12 -27.61
N GLY A 247 -2.96 -13.45 -28.66
CA GLY A 247 -2.13 -12.62 -29.54
C GLY A 247 -1.39 -13.38 -30.64
N SER A 248 -1.62 -14.69 -30.80
CA SER A 248 -0.94 -15.50 -31.84
C SER A 248 -1.36 -15.21 -33.28
N GLY A 249 -2.43 -14.44 -33.49
CA GLY A 249 -3.04 -14.19 -34.81
C GLY A 249 -3.76 -15.40 -35.42
N ARG A 250 -3.69 -16.60 -34.81
CA ARG A 250 -4.35 -17.82 -35.30
C ARG A 250 -5.83 -17.85 -34.90
N LYS A 251 -6.67 -18.61 -35.62
CA LYS A 251 -8.07 -18.85 -35.22
C LYS A 251 -8.14 -19.54 -33.86
N TYR A 252 -9.06 -19.12 -32.98
CA TYR A 252 -9.18 -19.63 -31.62
C TYR A 252 -9.25 -21.16 -31.53
N LYS A 253 -10.07 -21.81 -32.37
CA LYS A 253 -10.21 -23.28 -32.41
C LYS A 253 -8.91 -24.04 -32.71
N ALA A 254 -7.96 -23.40 -33.38
CA ALA A 254 -6.68 -23.99 -33.79
C ALA A 254 -5.51 -23.55 -32.88
N CYS A 255 -5.79 -22.78 -31.82
CA CYS A 255 -4.77 -22.25 -30.92
C CYS A 255 -5.04 -22.67 -29.47
N CYS A 256 -5.86 -21.90 -28.74
CA CYS A 256 -6.08 -22.12 -27.31
C CYS A 256 -7.42 -22.79 -26.97
N ALA A 257 -8.23 -23.19 -27.95
CA ALA A 257 -9.50 -23.87 -27.64
C ALA A 257 -9.27 -25.14 -26.81
N GLY A 258 -9.87 -25.19 -25.63
CA GLY A 258 -9.70 -26.28 -24.66
C GLY A 258 -8.40 -26.20 -23.84
N ARG A 259 -7.68 -25.07 -23.88
CA ARG A 259 -6.45 -24.81 -23.11
C ARG A 259 -6.57 -23.46 -22.39
N SER A 260 -5.76 -23.25 -21.34
CA SER A 260 -5.64 -21.94 -20.70
C SER A 260 -5.04 -20.93 -21.69
N ILE A 261 -5.71 -19.79 -21.87
CA ILE A 261 -5.25 -18.71 -22.76
C ILE A 261 -4.21 -17.89 -22.02
N ARG A 262 -2.97 -17.92 -22.52
CA ARG A 262 -1.92 -17.00 -22.06
C ARG A 262 -2.10 -15.67 -22.76
N ARG A 263 -2.33 -14.59 -22.00
CA ARG A 263 -2.49 -13.23 -22.55
C ARG A 263 -1.19 -12.67 -23.12
N PRO A 264 -1.27 -11.75 -24.10
CA PRO A 264 -0.10 -11.00 -24.56
C PRO A 264 0.66 -10.34 -23.40
N LEU A 265 1.97 -10.18 -23.56
CA LEU A 265 2.83 -9.65 -22.49
C LEU A 265 2.36 -8.28 -22.01
N LEU A 266 1.99 -7.39 -22.93
CA LEU A 266 1.43 -6.07 -22.61
C LEU A 266 0.28 -6.12 -21.60
N ALA A 267 -0.72 -6.98 -21.81
CA ALA A 267 -1.88 -7.10 -20.91
C ALA A 267 -1.46 -7.64 -19.53
N ARG A 268 -0.47 -8.54 -19.50
CA ARG A 268 0.08 -9.06 -18.24
C ARG A 268 0.93 -8.03 -17.50
N CYS A 269 1.71 -7.21 -18.21
CA CYS A 269 2.51 -6.14 -17.63
C CYS A 269 1.65 -5.02 -17.04
N ARG A 270 0.49 -4.70 -17.63
CA ARG A 270 -0.48 -3.79 -16.98
C ARG A 270 -0.93 -4.32 -15.63
N TRP A 271 -1.36 -5.58 -15.60
CA TRP A 271 -1.77 -6.23 -14.34
C TRP A 271 -0.61 -6.35 -13.35
N LEU A 272 0.62 -6.60 -13.83
CA LEU A 272 1.83 -6.60 -13.02
C LEU A 272 2.06 -5.26 -12.31
N LEU A 273 1.82 -4.14 -12.99
CA LEU A 273 1.90 -2.82 -12.37
C LEU A 273 0.85 -2.68 -11.26
N SER A 274 -0.40 -3.12 -11.47
CA SER A 274 -1.43 -3.13 -10.43
C SER A 274 -1.05 -4.00 -9.22
N LYS A 275 -0.48 -5.19 -9.46
CA LYS A 275 0.05 -6.08 -8.39
C LYS A 275 1.16 -5.39 -7.60
N ALA A 276 2.12 -4.77 -8.29
CA ALA A 276 3.21 -4.02 -7.67
C ALA A 276 2.69 -2.85 -6.82
N THR A 277 1.69 -2.11 -7.31
CA THR A 277 1.03 -1.03 -6.58
C THR A 277 0.38 -1.53 -5.31
N ARG A 278 -0.44 -2.60 -5.38
CA ARG A 278 -1.08 -3.20 -4.20
C ARG A 278 -0.06 -3.68 -3.16
N HIS A 279 1.01 -4.32 -3.61
CA HIS A 279 2.10 -4.73 -2.73
C HIS A 279 2.78 -3.52 -2.07
N ALA A 280 3.13 -2.48 -2.84
CA ALA A 280 3.76 -1.29 -2.31
C ALA A 280 2.89 -0.59 -1.26
N VAL A 281 1.58 -0.44 -1.54
CA VAL A 281 0.61 0.15 -0.61
C VAL A 281 0.49 -0.66 0.68
N GLY A 282 0.47 -1.99 0.59
CA GLY A 282 0.38 -2.87 1.76
C GLY A 282 1.67 -2.93 2.59
N SER A 283 2.83 -2.84 1.93
CA SER A 283 4.14 -3.00 2.57
C SER A 283 4.63 -1.76 3.34
N ASP A 284 4.16 -0.57 2.97
CA ASP A 284 4.64 0.70 3.54
C ASP A 284 3.51 1.72 3.82
N PRO A 285 2.63 1.45 4.80
CA PRO A 285 1.51 2.33 5.12
C PRO A 285 1.94 3.75 5.54
N ALA A 286 3.13 3.89 6.14
CA ALA A 286 3.68 5.18 6.55
C ALA A 286 4.08 6.03 5.33
N ALA A 287 4.72 5.43 4.32
CA ALA A 287 5.01 6.14 3.07
C ALA A 287 3.72 6.55 2.35
N VAL A 288 2.70 5.68 2.31
CA VAL A 288 1.39 6.01 1.73
C VAL A 288 0.77 7.21 2.45
N GLN A 289 0.73 7.18 3.79
CA GLN A 289 0.19 8.29 4.57
C GLN A 289 0.97 9.59 4.34
N GLY A 290 2.30 9.53 4.30
CA GLY A 290 3.15 10.69 4.02
C GLY A 290 2.89 11.28 2.63
N LEU A 291 2.79 10.43 1.61
CA LEU A 291 2.49 10.87 0.24
C LEU A 291 1.07 11.48 0.13
N GLN A 292 0.08 10.91 0.82
CA GLN A 292 -1.27 11.47 0.87
C GLN A 292 -1.32 12.86 1.54
N GLN A 293 -0.41 13.14 2.48
CA GLN A 293 -0.29 14.48 3.08
C GLN A 293 0.41 15.48 2.13
N VAL A 294 1.33 15.00 1.30
CA VAL A 294 2.01 15.83 0.30
C VAL A 294 1.07 16.16 -0.86
N PHE A 295 0.35 15.17 -1.37
CA PHE A 295 -0.58 15.33 -2.48
C PHE A 295 -2.03 15.51 -1.97
N ASP A 296 -2.30 16.67 -1.37
CA ASP A 296 -3.64 17.01 -0.88
C ASP A 296 -4.63 17.14 -2.07
N PRO A 297 -5.71 16.33 -2.13
CA PRO A 297 -6.66 16.38 -3.24
C PRO A 297 -7.34 17.74 -3.44
N SER A 298 -7.44 18.56 -2.38
CA SER A 298 -7.98 19.92 -2.46
C SER A 298 -7.07 20.89 -3.22
N ILE A 299 -5.79 20.53 -3.36
CA ILE A 299 -4.77 21.31 -4.07
C ILE A 299 -4.55 20.75 -5.46
N VAL A 300 -4.40 19.43 -5.63
CA VAL A 300 -3.93 18.85 -6.90
C VAL A 300 -5.02 18.10 -7.70
N GLY A 301 -6.28 18.13 -7.27
CA GLY A 301 -7.32 17.29 -7.87
C GLY A 301 -7.13 15.83 -7.49
N ASP A 302 -7.40 14.88 -8.39
CA ASP A 302 -7.14 13.45 -8.13
C ASP A 302 -5.62 13.17 -8.15
N PRO A 303 -4.98 12.90 -7.00
CA PRO A 303 -3.53 12.68 -6.94
C PRO A 303 -3.14 11.23 -7.17
N THR A 304 -4.09 10.32 -7.43
CA THR A 304 -3.88 8.87 -7.35
C THR A 304 -2.69 8.41 -8.19
N GLY A 305 -2.62 8.84 -9.46
CA GLY A 305 -1.50 8.49 -10.34
C GLY A 305 -0.14 9.00 -9.85
N LEU A 306 -0.08 10.22 -9.30
CA LEU A 306 1.14 10.82 -8.76
C LEU A 306 1.61 10.11 -7.48
N VAL A 307 0.68 9.75 -6.59
CA VAL A 307 0.97 9.00 -5.37
C VAL A 307 1.50 7.61 -5.71
N VAL A 308 0.87 6.93 -6.68
CA VAL A 308 1.28 5.59 -7.13
C VAL A 308 2.67 5.62 -7.77
N ASP A 309 2.95 6.56 -8.68
CA ASP A 309 4.29 6.69 -9.27
C ASP A 309 5.36 6.98 -8.20
N ALA A 310 5.08 7.95 -7.32
CA ALA A 310 6.00 8.29 -6.23
C ALA A 310 6.28 7.08 -5.33
N LEU A 311 5.26 6.29 -5.01
CA LEU A 311 5.39 5.09 -4.18
C LEU A 311 6.21 3.99 -4.88
N LEU A 312 5.96 3.74 -6.16
CA LEU A 312 6.61 2.68 -6.91
C LEU A 312 8.08 2.99 -7.23
N PHE A 313 8.36 4.22 -7.67
CA PHE A 313 9.67 4.60 -8.20
C PHE A 313 10.52 5.31 -7.14
N ALA A 314 10.10 6.50 -6.68
CA ALA A 314 10.87 7.26 -5.70
C ALA A 314 10.93 6.56 -4.32
N GLY A 315 9.85 5.87 -3.93
CA GLY A 315 9.77 5.08 -2.70
C GLY A 315 10.37 3.68 -2.82
N GLY A 316 10.86 3.28 -3.99
CA GLY A 316 11.44 1.95 -4.25
C GLY A 316 10.44 0.80 -4.14
N GLY A 317 9.13 1.08 -4.14
CA GLY A 317 8.08 0.06 -4.01
C GLY A 317 8.13 -1.01 -5.09
N LEU A 318 8.45 -0.64 -6.34
CA LEU A 318 8.59 -1.57 -7.45
C LEU A 318 9.80 -2.49 -7.28
N SER A 319 10.96 -1.94 -6.89
CA SER A 319 12.15 -2.77 -6.61
C SER A 319 11.89 -3.77 -5.50
N ARG A 320 11.30 -3.33 -4.39
CA ARG A 320 10.92 -4.22 -3.28
C ARG A 320 9.95 -5.31 -3.71
N TYR A 321 8.96 -4.98 -4.55
CA TYR A 321 8.06 -5.98 -5.14
C TYR A 321 8.81 -6.99 -5.99
N LEU A 322 9.71 -6.56 -6.89
CA LEU A 322 10.47 -7.47 -7.75
C LEU A 322 11.45 -8.34 -6.98
N ASP A 323 12.05 -7.84 -5.90
CA ASP A 323 12.93 -8.62 -5.04
C ASP A 323 12.14 -9.69 -4.26
N THR A 324 10.96 -9.33 -3.75
CA THR A 324 10.11 -10.19 -2.92
C THR A 324 9.31 -11.22 -3.75
N ARG A 325 8.74 -10.77 -4.86
CA ARG A 325 7.82 -11.55 -5.70
C ARG A 325 8.48 -12.13 -6.94
N GLY A 326 9.67 -11.66 -7.32
CA GLY A 326 10.38 -12.14 -8.51
C GLY A 326 10.42 -13.66 -8.67
N PRO A 327 10.68 -14.46 -7.62
CA PRO A 327 10.65 -15.92 -7.72
C PRO A 327 9.29 -16.54 -8.09
N LEU A 328 8.19 -15.82 -7.88
CA LEU A 328 6.83 -16.24 -8.25
C LEU A 328 6.45 -15.81 -9.67
N LEU A 329 7.00 -14.69 -10.15
CA LEU A 329 6.58 -14.07 -11.40
C LEU A 329 6.94 -14.93 -12.64
N PRO A 330 6.11 -14.91 -13.69
CA PRO A 330 6.50 -15.42 -15.00
C PRO A 330 7.80 -14.78 -15.50
N ALA A 331 8.72 -15.57 -16.05
CA ALA A 331 10.07 -15.11 -16.38
C ALA A 331 10.12 -13.93 -17.36
N ASP A 332 9.19 -13.86 -18.31
CA ASP A 332 9.09 -12.74 -19.26
C ASP A 332 8.52 -11.47 -18.62
N GLU A 333 7.53 -11.58 -17.73
CA GLU A 333 7.07 -10.46 -16.90
C GLU A 333 8.20 -9.91 -16.02
N LEU A 334 8.93 -10.79 -15.34
CA LEU A 334 10.06 -10.38 -14.50
C LEU A 334 11.18 -9.72 -15.30
N GLY A 335 11.52 -10.28 -16.46
CA GLY A 335 12.54 -9.73 -17.36
C GLY A 335 12.21 -8.31 -17.79
N THR A 336 10.97 -8.08 -18.24
CA THR A 336 10.47 -6.75 -18.61
C THR A 336 10.45 -5.80 -17.41
N ALA A 337 9.86 -6.21 -16.29
CA ALA A 337 9.67 -5.32 -15.15
C ALA A 337 10.97 -4.90 -14.46
N ARG A 338 12.05 -5.71 -14.53
CA ARG A 338 13.37 -5.33 -14.02
C ARG A 338 13.98 -4.10 -14.71
N THR A 339 13.50 -3.75 -15.89
CA THR A 339 13.96 -2.55 -16.62
C THR A 339 13.27 -1.26 -16.16
N TRP A 340 12.15 -1.38 -15.44
CA TRP A 340 11.28 -0.26 -15.11
C TRP A 340 11.81 0.65 -14.00
N PRO A 341 12.43 0.17 -12.90
CA PRO A 341 12.86 1.05 -11.79
C PRO A 341 13.79 2.19 -12.22
N ALA A 342 14.58 1.98 -13.28
CA ALA A 342 15.52 2.97 -13.81
C ALA A 342 14.91 3.92 -14.86
N GLN A 343 13.64 3.74 -15.25
CA GLN A 343 13.02 4.60 -16.26
C GLN A 343 12.70 5.98 -15.67
N PRO A 344 13.19 7.09 -16.24
CA PRO A 344 12.90 8.43 -15.76
C PRO A 344 11.51 8.91 -16.21
N MET A 345 10.99 9.93 -15.52
CA MET A 345 9.91 10.74 -16.10
C MET A 345 10.43 11.44 -17.36
N ARG A 346 9.59 11.56 -18.38
CA ARG A 346 9.89 12.21 -19.66
C ARG A 346 8.80 13.20 -20.01
N LEU A 347 9.18 14.28 -20.71
CA LEU A 347 8.23 15.22 -21.28
C LEU A 347 7.93 14.78 -22.71
N LEU A 348 6.70 14.34 -22.95
CA LEU A 348 6.27 13.72 -24.19
C LEU A 348 5.29 14.64 -24.91
N ASP A 349 5.56 15.00 -26.16
CA ASP A 349 4.57 15.61 -27.06
C ASP A 349 3.69 14.50 -27.65
N VAL A 350 2.38 14.54 -27.36
CA VAL A 350 1.40 13.57 -27.85
C VAL A 350 0.96 13.97 -29.26
N GLU A 351 1.35 13.21 -30.29
CA GLU A 351 1.14 13.59 -31.69
C GLU A 351 -0.18 13.10 -32.27
N ALA A 352 -0.50 11.82 -32.06
CA ALA A 352 -1.67 11.18 -32.68
C ALA A 352 -2.10 9.92 -31.94
N THR A 353 -3.33 9.49 -32.19
CA THR A 353 -3.80 8.14 -31.82
C THR A 353 -3.78 7.25 -33.08
N ALA A 354 -3.03 6.15 -33.01
CA ALA A 354 -2.88 5.16 -34.06
C ALA A 354 -3.97 4.06 -33.96
N PRO A 355 -4.19 3.28 -35.04
CA PRO A 355 -5.08 2.13 -35.03
C PRO A 355 -4.72 1.14 -33.91
N GLY A 356 -5.73 0.57 -33.23
CA GLY A 356 -5.51 -0.34 -32.10
C GLY A 356 -5.34 0.34 -30.74
N GLY A 357 -5.60 1.66 -30.64
CA GLY A 357 -5.60 2.39 -29.38
C GLY A 357 -4.21 2.75 -28.85
N LEU A 358 -3.18 2.65 -29.71
CA LEU A 358 -1.85 3.16 -29.42
C LEU A 358 -1.82 4.68 -29.60
N VAL A 359 -1.00 5.35 -28.79
CA VAL A 359 -0.78 6.79 -28.83
C VAL A 359 0.67 7.03 -29.21
N GLU A 360 0.90 7.76 -30.29
CA GLU A 360 2.23 8.15 -30.72
C GLU A 360 2.64 9.41 -29.97
N ALA A 361 3.82 9.37 -29.35
CA ALA A 361 4.39 10.52 -28.66
C ALA A 361 5.89 10.67 -28.96
N ILE A 362 6.42 11.88 -28.82
CA ILE A 362 7.84 12.17 -28.98
C ILE A 362 8.39 12.66 -27.66
N ASP A 363 9.49 12.06 -27.21
CA ASP A 363 10.27 12.59 -26.10
C ASP A 363 10.98 13.88 -26.54
N GLN A 364 10.62 15.02 -25.91
CA GLN A 364 11.15 16.32 -26.26
C GLN A 364 12.67 16.44 -26.09
N ARG A 365 13.27 15.63 -25.20
CA ARG A 365 14.72 15.69 -24.97
C ARG A 365 15.49 14.87 -25.99
N SER A 366 15.10 13.61 -26.16
CA SER A 366 15.86 12.66 -26.99
C SER A 366 15.43 12.66 -28.46
N GLY A 367 14.21 13.14 -28.75
CA GLY A 367 13.56 12.98 -30.05
C GLY A 367 13.06 11.57 -30.33
N GLU A 368 13.14 10.65 -29.36
CA GLU A 368 12.64 9.27 -29.50
C GLU A 368 11.12 9.28 -29.74
N ARG A 369 10.66 8.44 -30.68
CA ARG A 369 9.24 8.18 -30.92
C ARG A 369 8.78 6.97 -30.10
N LEU A 370 7.74 7.16 -29.31
CA LEU A 370 7.16 6.14 -28.43
C LEU A 370 5.76 5.77 -28.91
N ALA A 371 5.50 4.46 -29.02
CA ALA A 371 4.16 3.91 -29.19
C ALA A 371 3.60 3.53 -27.81
N ILE A 372 2.79 4.41 -27.23
CA ILE A 372 2.22 4.25 -25.90
C ILE A 372 0.91 3.48 -25.97
N ALA A 373 0.79 2.42 -25.17
CA ALA A 373 -0.41 1.62 -25.07
C ALA A 373 -1.17 1.93 -23.78
N GLY A 374 -2.51 1.82 -23.82
CA GLY A 374 -3.36 1.83 -22.61
C GLY A 374 -3.98 3.17 -22.26
N TRP A 375 -3.61 4.22 -23.00
CA TRP A 375 -4.10 5.58 -22.75
C TRP A 375 -5.63 5.69 -22.70
N ALA A 376 -6.32 5.04 -23.65
CA ALA A 376 -7.77 5.15 -23.82
C ALA A 376 -8.61 4.26 -22.89
N ASP A 377 -7.98 3.33 -22.16
CA ASP A 377 -8.68 2.28 -21.43
C ASP A 377 -9.04 2.69 -19.99
N GLY A 378 -8.65 3.89 -19.53
CA GLY A 378 -8.92 4.40 -18.17
C GLY A 378 -8.26 3.61 -17.03
N THR A 379 -7.57 2.51 -17.34
CA THR A 379 -7.02 1.54 -16.39
C THR A 379 -5.71 1.99 -15.75
N ASP A 380 -5.01 2.95 -16.35
CA ASP A 380 -3.78 3.54 -15.83
C ASP A 380 -4.04 4.84 -15.03
N GLY A 381 -5.30 5.10 -14.63
CA GLY A 381 -5.67 6.35 -13.93
C GLY A 381 -5.85 7.56 -14.86
N THR A 382 -5.69 7.38 -16.18
CA THR A 382 -5.99 8.37 -17.20
C THR A 382 -7.39 8.14 -17.77
N GLU A 383 -8.44 8.56 -17.08
CA GLU A 383 -9.77 8.63 -17.70
C GLU A 383 -9.76 9.72 -18.78
N GLY A 384 -9.77 9.32 -20.06
CA GLY A 384 -9.99 10.25 -21.17
C GLY A 384 -9.30 9.88 -22.49
N THR A 385 -9.69 10.60 -23.54
CA THR A 385 -8.97 10.58 -24.83
C THR A 385 -7.58 11.18 -24.67
N ALA A 386 -6.60 10.62 -25.37
CA ALA A 386 -5.24 11.16 -25.41
C ALA A 386 -5.25 12.65 -25.79
N PRO A 387 -4.54 13.52 -25.05
CA PRO A 387 -4.52 14.97 -25.27
C PRO A 387 -3.64 15.29 -26.48
N THR A 388 -4.10 14.87 -27.65
CA THR A 388 -3.41 15.01 -28.93
C THR A 388 -3.07 16.47 -29.17
N GLY A 389 -1.82 16.76 -29.51
CA GLY A 389 -1.27 18.11 -29.66
C GLY A 389 -0.79 18.77 -28.36
N GLN A 390 -0.85 18.07 -27.21
CA GLN A 390 -0.37 18.58 -25.93
C GLN A 390 0.90 17.86 -25.47
N ALA A 391 1.64 18.49 -24.56
CA ALA A 391 2.75 17.85 -23.88
C ALA A 391 2.29 17.26 -22.53
N VAL A 392 2.83 16.10 -22.17
CA VAL A 392 2.62 15.49 -20.85
C VAL A 392 3.94 15.12 -20.20
N LEU A 393 4.01 15.24 -18.87
CA LEU A 393 5.08 14.67 -18.06
C LEU A 393 4.60 13.31 -17.55
N ALA A 394 5.25 12.23 -17.97
CA ALA A 394 4.88 10.85 -17.60
C ALA A 394 6.10 9.93 -17.56
N ARG A 395 6.00 8.76 -16.93
CA ARG A 395 7.05 7.73 -16.93
C ARG A 395 6.71 6.61 -17.90
N PRO A 396 7.32 6.57 -19.10
CA PRO A 396 7.13 5.47 -20.02
C PRO A 396 7.89 4.22 -19.54
N LEU A 397 7.21 3.07 -19.53
CA LEU A 397 7.70 1.78 -19.09
C LEU A 397 7.74 0.82 -20.30
N PRO A 398 8.92 0.35 -20.73
CA PRO A 398 9.02 -0.45 -21.95
C PRO A 398 8.41 -1.84 -21.77
N VAL A 399 7.69 -2.32 -22.79
CA VAL A 399 7.14 -3.68 -22.91
C VAL A 399 7.23 -4.12 -24.36
N ASP A 400 8.19 -4.99 -24.68
CA ASP A 400 8.54 -5.32 -26.07
C ASP A 400 8.77 -4.03 -26.91
N ASP A 401 8.03 -3.85 -28.00
CA ASP A 401 8.14 -2.71 -28.93
C ASP A 401 7.19 -1.54 -28.58
N VAL A 402 6.52 -1.59 -27.43
CA VAL A 402 5.57 -0.56 -26.98
C VAL A 402 5.88 -0.08 -25.57
N TRP A 403 5.19 0.98 -25.13
CA TRP A 403 5.39 1.59 -23.82
C TRP A 403 4.08 1.63 -23.04
N LEU A 404 4.11 1.25 -21.77
CA LEU A 404 3.08 1.57 -20.78
C LEU A 404 3.41 2.89 -20.09
N LEU A 405 2.46 3.46 -19.36
CA LEU A 405 2.72 4.56 -18.42
C LEU A 405 2.61 4.04 -16.99
N SER A 406 3.41 4.58 -16.07
CA SER A 406 3.34 4.23 -14.64
C SER A 406 2.02 4.62 -13.94
N GLY A 407 1.22 5.47 -14.59
CA GLY A 407 -0.05 6.02 -14.10
C GLY A 407 0.01 7.52 -13.77
N ALA A 408 1.19 8.09 -13.53
CA ALA A 408 1.34 9.55 -13.40
C ALA A 408 1.40 10.19 -14.79
N VAL A 409 0.35 10.93 -15.16
CA VAL A 409 0.31 11.71 -16.41
C VAL A 409 -0.12 13.14 -16.09
N VAL A 410 0.84 14.07 -16.19
CA VAL A 410 0.61 15.50 -15.90
C VAL A 410 0.61 16.28 -17.20
N ALA A 411 -0.51 16.92 -17.56
CA ALA A 411 -0.55 17.81 -18.72
C ALA A 411 0.35 19.04 -18.50
N VAL A 412 1.17 19.37 -19.49
CA VAL A 412 2.14 20.48 -19.42
C VAL A 412 1.83 21.51 -20.51
N PRO A 413 1.35 22.72 -20.15
CA PRO A 413 1.13 23.80 -21.10
C PRO A 413 2.45 24.33 -21.68
N PRO A 414 2.43 24.99 -22.85
CA PRO A 414 3.63 25.52 -23.49
C PRO A 414 4.50 26.40 -22.58
N THR A 415 3.88 27.21 -21.70
CA THR A 415 4.55 28.12 -20.76
C THR A 415 5.40 27.41 -19.71
N ALA A 416 5.09 26.15 -19.40
CA ALA A 416 5.77 25.38 -18.37
C ALA A 416 6.73 24.31 -18.92
N ARG A 417 6.85 24.16 -20.25
CA ARG A 417 7.67 23.12 -20.89
C ARG A 417 9.14 23.18 -20.49
N ALA A 418 9.75 24.37 -20.48
CA ALA A 418 11.15 24.55 -20.10
C ALA A 418 11.43 24.01 -18.69
N ARG A 419 10.56 24.36 -17.74
CA ARG A 419 10.66 23.88 -16.36
C ARG A 419 10.39 22.39 -16.21
N ALA A 420 9.41 21.86 -16.94
CA ALA A 420 9.16 20.43 -16.96
C ALA A 420 10.34 19.65 -17.54
N LEU A 421 11.06 20.19 -18.55
CA LEU A 421 12.31 19.62 -19.05
C LEU A 421 13.42 19.65 -18.00
N GLU A 422 13.63 20.76 -17.29
CA GLU A 422 14.63 20.82 -16.21
C GLU A 422 14.38 19.73 -15.15
N LEU A 423 13.11 19.45 -14.82
CA LEU A 423 12.76 18.39 -13.88
C LEU A 423 13.19 17.00 -14.34
N THR A 424 13.23 16.72 -15.66
CA THR A 424 13.64 15.41 -16.18
C THR A 424 15.17 15.23 -16.25
N GLU A 425 15.98 16.21 -15.82
CA GLU A 425 17.46 16.09 -15.77
C GLU A 425 17.97 15.15 -14.67
N GLY A 426 17.12 14.77 -13.72
CA GLY A 426 17.45 13.79 -12.68
C GLY A 426 16.23 13.05 -12.16
N ASP A 427 16.40 12.39 -11.01
CA ASP A 427 15.30 11.70 -10.35
C ASP A 427 14.29 12.73 -9.83
N VAL A 428 13.12 12.73 -10.45
CA VAL A 428 12.02 13.61 -10.07
C VAL A 428 11.52 13.24 -8.69
N ARG A 429 11.69 14.14 -7.71
CA ARG A 429 11.20 13.92 -6.35
C ARG A 429 9.71 14.28 -6.24
N PRO A 430 8.94 13.63 -5.35
CA PRO A 430 7.51 13.90 -5.19
C PRO A 430 7.16 15.37 -4.95
N PHE A 431 7.95 16.07 -4.13
CA PHE A 431 7.75 17.50 -3.87
C PHE A 431 7.94 18.38 -5.12
N GLN A 432 8.83 18.00 -6.04
CA GLN A 432 9.05 18.73 -7.29
C GLN A 432 7.86 18.57 -8.25
N LEU A 433 7.22 17.39 -8.28
CA LEU A 433 5.98 17.16 -9.03
C LEU A 433 4.82 17.96 -8.45
N LEU A 434 4.69 17.97 -7.11
CA LEU A 434 3.69 18.80 -6.44
C LEU A 434 3.88 20.27 -6.79
N GLN A 435 5.11 20.78 -6.70
CA GLN A 435 5.41 22.17 -7.00
C GLN A 435 5.08 22.52 -8.45
N LEU A 436 5.47 21.66 -9.41
CA LEU A 436 5.07 21.83 -10.81
C LEU A 436 3.54 21.89 -10.94
N HIS A 437 2.82 20.94 -10.36
CA HIS A 437 1.37 20.89 -10.46
C HIS A 437 0.69 22.14 -9.89
N VAL A 438 1.11 22.60 -8.72
CA VAL A 438 0.61 23.85 -8.10
C VAL A 438 0.85 25.05 -9.01
N ASP A 439 2.06 25.16 -9.56
CA ASP A 439 2.40 26.29 -10.43
C ASP A 439 1.58 26.27 -11.74
N LEU A 440 1.33 25.09 -12.30
CA LEU A 440 0.45 24.92 -13.46
C LEU A 440 -0.99 25.37 -13.18
N GLN A 441 -1.52 25.07 -12.00
CA GLN A 441 -2.85 25.54 -11.61
C GLN A 441 -2.90 27.06 -11.41
N VAL A 442 -1.86 27.64 -10.79
CA VAL A 442 -1.75 29.10 -10.62
C VAL A 442 -1.68 29.81 -11.97
N ASP A 443 -0.90 29.28 -12.92
CA ASP A 443 -0.78 29.85 -14.26
C ASP A 443 -2.10 29.71 -15.04
N SER A 444 -2.79 28.58 -14.93
CA SER A 444 -4.13 28.40 -15.49
C SER A 444 -5.12 29.42 -14.92
N PHE A 445 -5.12 29.61 -13.60
CA PHE A 445 -5.98 30.59 -12.93
C PHE A 445 -5.67 32.03 -13.40
N ARG A 446 -4.38 32.39 -13.48
CA ARG A 446 -3.94 33.70 -13.97
C ARG A 446 -4.35 33.95 -15.43
N GLY A 447 -4.29 32.92 -16.28
CA GLY A 447 -4.71 33.02 -17.68
C GLY A 447 -6.23 33.19 -17.86
N GLN A 448 -7.03 32.80 -16.87
CA GLN A 448 -8.49 32.97 -16.86
C GLN A 448 -8.94 34.34 -16.33
N LEU A 449 -8.05 35.10 -15.67
CA LEU A 449 -8.38 36.43 -15.18
C LEU A 449 -8.41 37.46 -16.34
N PRO A 450 -9.43 38.33 -16.41
CA PRO A 450 -9.44 39.41 -17.38
C PRO A 450 -8.26 40.35 -17.16
N ALA A 451 -7.68 40.85 -18.25
CA ALA A 451 -6.54 41.76 -18.21
C ALA A 451 -6.86 42.98 -17.31
N GLY A 452 -6.11 43.13 -16.21
CA GLY A 452 -6.26 44.21 -15.23
C GLY A 452 -6.86 43.79 -13.86
N ALA A 453 -7.43 42.60 -13.71
CA ALA A 453 -8.09 42.17 -12.47
C ALA A 453 -7.19 42.15 -11.23
N LEU A 454 -5.89 41.86 -11.40
CA LEU A 454 -4.91 41.89 -10.30
C LEU A 454 -4.45 43.31 -9.94
N GLY A 455 -4.52 44.27 -10.88
CA GLY A 455 -4.21 45.67 -10.62
C GLY A 455 -5.22 46.34 -9.68
N ASP A 456 -6.48 45.95 -9.79
CA ASP A 456 -7.57 46.48 -8.94
C ASP A 456 -7.51 45.98 -7.48
N LEU A 457 -6.84 44.85 -7.22
CA LEU A 457 -6.63 44.34 -5.85
C LEU A 457 -5.45 45.03 -5.15
N ALA A 458 -4.41 45.43 -5.89
CA ALA A 458 -3.28 46.19 -5.34
C ALA A 458 -3.63 47.65 -5.02
N GLY A 459 -4.70 48.21 -5.62
CA GLY A 459 -5.15 49.59 -5.41
C GLY A 459 -6.09 49.82 -4.21
N ARG A 460 -6.60 48.76 -3.57
CA ARG A 460 -7.50 48.88 -2.41
C ARG A 460 -6.73 48.73 -1.11
N GLY A 461 -6.09 49.82 -0.68
CA GLY A 461 -5.55 49.91 0.68
C GLY A 461 -6.64 49.69 1.73
N PRO A 462 -6.28 49.22 2.95
CA PRO A 462 -7.25 48.94 3.99
C PRO A 462 -8.02 50.22 4.36
N ARG A 463 -9.37 50.18 4.26
CA ARG A 463 -10.21 51.24 4.81
C ARG A 463 -10.06 51.25 6.34
N PRO A 464 -9.78 52.39 6.97
CA PRO A 464 -9.74 52.46 8.43
C PRO A 464 -11.14 52.14 9.01
N PRO A 465 -11.21 51.45 10.16
CA PRO A 465 -12.47 51.15 10.81
C PRO A 465 -13.11 52.46 11.32
N GLY A 466 -14.40 52.61 11.02
CA GLY A 466 -15.24 53.71 11.51
C GLY A 466 -15.90 53.39 12.84
#